data_AF-A0A368DC97-F1
#
_entry.id   AF-A0A368DC97-F1
#
_cell.length_a   1.000
_cell.length_b   1.000
_cell.length_c   1.000
_cell.angle_alpha   90.00
_cell.angle_beta   90.00
_cell.angle_gamma   90.00
#
_symmetry.space_group_name_H-M   'P 1'
#
loop_
_entity.id
_entity.type
_entity.pdbx_description
1 polymer ?
#
loop_
_entity_poly.entity_id
_entity_poly.type
_entity_poly.pdbx_seq_one_letter_code
_entity_poly.pdbx_strand_id
1 'polypeptide(L)'
;MYEFKSLAPNWKLSEMHKSKQLSDSDFEKEYLLQLINMDAKTIFEEINFLTGDNEPILMTNGNKTSFCHRHILAKWFEEKLEVEIEEFKTGVVTRSKGYMKKITQKRLFENE
;
A
#
# COMPACT_ATOMS: atom_id res chain seq x y z
N MET A 1 15.22 0.49 14.91
CA MET A 1 14.15 0.24 13.92
C MET A 1 14.61 0.85 12.62
N TYR A 2 14.81 0.05 11.58
CA TYR A 2 15.19 0.56 10.25
C TYR A 2 13.91 0.99 9.51
N GLU A 3 13.95 2.15 8.87
CA GLU A 3 12.81 2.71 8.13
C GLU A 3 13.24 2.99 6.69
N PHE A 4 12.53 2.43 5.72
CA PHE A 4 12.77 2.67 4.29
C PHE A 4 11.91 3.84 3.79
N LYS A 5 12.40 5.07 3.96
CA LYS A 5 11.61 6.30 3.71
C LYS A 5 11.43 6.66 2.24
N SER A 6 12.20 6.07 1.33
CA SER A 6 12.16 6.39 -0.11
C SER A 6 10.80 6.08 -0.76
N LEU A 7 10.05 5.14 -0.18
CA LEU A 7 8.71 4.79 -0.62
C LEU A 7 7.62 5.68 -0.04
N ALA A 8 7.92 6.61 0.88
CA ALA A 8 6.91 7.53 1.37
C ALA A 8 6.49 8.51 0.25
N PRO A 9 5.20 8.91 0.18
CA PRO A 9 4.80 9.99 -0.71
C PRO A 9 5.59 11.26 -0.39
N ASN A 10 5.94 12.05 -1.41
CA ASN A 10 6.57 13.35 -1.22
C ASN A 10 5.84 14.16 -0.13
N TRP A 11 6.59 14.81 0.76
CA TRP A 11 6.04 15.62 1.84
C TRP A 11 4.99 16.64 1.35
N LYS A 12 5.25 17.33 0.23
CA LYS A 12 4.31 18.30 -0.35
C LYS A 12 3.01 17.62 -0.77
N LEU A 13 3.10 16.45 -1.39
CA LEU A 13 1.95 15.66 -1.83
C LEU A 13 1.10 15.23 -0.62
N SER A 14 1.75 14.74 0.43
CA SER A 14 1.12 14.38 1.71
C SER A 14 0.43 15.57 2.36
N GLU A 15 1.06 16.75 2.35
CA GLU A 15 0.52 17.95 3.00
C GLU A 15 -0.68 18.53 2.25
N MET A 16 -0.63 18.56 0.92
CA MET A 16 -1.76 19.01 0.09
C MET A 16 -2.99 18.10 0.26
N HIS A 17 -2.79 16.79 0.39
CA HIS A 17 -3.89 15.85 0.66
C HIS A 17 -4.46 16.03 2.06
N LYS A 18 -3.61 16.14 3.08
CA LYS A 18 -4.04 16.38 4.48
C LYS A 18 -4.83 17.68 4.63
N SER A 19 -4.41 18.73 3.94
CA SER A 19 -5.09 20.03 3.92
C SER A 19 -6.31 20.09 2.99
N LYS A 20 -6.68 18.97 2.35
CA LYS A 20 -7.82 18.83 1.41
C LYS A 20 -7.70 19.71 0.16
N GLN A 21 -6.49 20.15 -0.18
CA GLN A 21 -6.19 20.87 -1.42
C GLN A 21 -6.02 19.92 -2.61
N LEU A 22 -5.88 18.61 -2.34
CA LEU A 22 -5.73 17.56 -3.33
C LEU A 22 -6.73 16.44 -3.05
N SER A 23 -7.44 15.99 -4.09
CA SER A 23 -8.36 14.87 -3.96
C SER A 23 -7.62 13.55 -3.81
N ASP A 24 -8.30 12.51 -3.33
CA ASP A 24 -7.75 11.14 -3.27
C ASP A 24 -7.29 10.65 -4.64
N SER A 25 -8.08 10.93 -5.69
CA SER A 25 -7.79 10.50 -7.05
C SER A 25 -6.56 11.20 -7.61
N ASP A 26 -6.42 12.51 -7.34
CA ASP A 26 -5.25 13.26 -7.79
C ASP A 26 -4.01 12.86 -7.00
N PHE A 27 -4.15 12.62 -5.69
CA PHE A 27 -3.08 12.08 -4.86
C PHE A 27 -2.59 10.74 -5.38
N GLU A 28 -3.51 9.80 -5.66
CA GLU A 28 -3.15 8.49 -6.18
C GLU A 28 -2.36 8.59 -7.48
N LYS A 29 -2.83 9.42 -8.41
CA LYS A 29 -2.15 9.64 -9.70
C LYS A 29 -0.73 10.16 -9.50
N GLU A 30 -0.55 11.22 -8.72
CA GLU A 30 0.77 11.83 -8.49
C GLU A 30 1.70 10.88 -7.73
N TYR A 31 1.17 10.11 -6.78
CA TYR A 31 1.96 9.14 -6.05
C TYR A 31 2.37 7.94 -6.92
N LEU A 32 1.50 7.46 -7.81
CA LEU A 32 1.88 6.43 -8.79
C LEU A 32 2.94 6.93 -9.78
N LEU A 33 2.90 8.22 -10.17
CA LEU A 33 3.97 8.83 -10.96
C LEU A 33 5.31 8.91 -10.21
N GLN A 34 5.28 9.06 -8.88
CA GLN A 34 6.49 8.93 -8.08
C GLN A 34 7.04 7.50 -8.13
N LEU A 35 6.16 6.50 -7.96
CA LEU A 35 6.54 5.08 -7.92
C LEU A 35 6.99 4.53 -9.28
N ILE A 36 6.42 4.97 -10.40
CA ILE A 36 6.79 4.45 -11.74
C ILE A 36 8.23 4.78 -12.14
N ASN A 37 8.83 5.81 -11.52
CA ASN A 37 10.22 6.16 -11.72
C ASN A 37 11.19 5.29 -10.90
N MET A 38 10.66 4.33 -10.13
CA MET A 38 11.42 3.40 -9.31
C MET A 38 11.36 1.98 -9.89
N ASP A 39 12.41 1.21 -9.65
CA ASP A 39 12.44 -0.22 -9.99
C ASP A 39 11.92 -1.05 -8.80
N ALA A 40 10.72 -1.63 -8.95
CA ALA A 40 10.07 -2.37 -7.87
C ALA A 40 10.89 -3.55 -7.37
N LYS A 41 11.59 -4.25 -8.27
CA LYS A 41 12.39 -5.43 -7.93
C LYS A 41 13.60 -5.04 -7.09
N THR A 42 14.33 -4.03 -7.52
CA THR A 42 15.49 -3.48 -6.82
C THR A 42 15.09 -3.02 -5.41
N ILE A 43 14.01 -2.25 -5.29
CA ILE A 43 13.53 -1.79 -3.98
C ILE A 43 13.13 -2.99 -3.09
N PHE A 44 12.45 -3.98 -3.65
CA PHE A 44 12.04 -5.16 -2.89
C PHE A 44 13.25 -5.95 -2.36
N GLU A 45 14.28 -6.12 -3.19
CA GLU A 45 15.56 -6.72 -2.81
C GLU A 45 16.29 -5.90 -1.73
N GLU A 46 16.33 -4.56 -1.87
CA GLU A 46 16.91 -3.67 -0.87
C GLU A 46 16.19 -3.75 0.47
N ILE A 47 14.86 -3.78 0.46
CA ILE A 47 14.05 -3.91 1.69
C ILE A 47 14.35 -5.25 2.37
N ASN A 48 14.33 -6.35 1.62
CA ASN A 48 14.61 -7.68 2.17
C ASN A 48 16.05 -7.78 2.69
N PHE A 49 17.01 -7.17 2.00
CA PHE A 49 18.40 -7.11 2.47
C PHE A 49 18.51 -6.34 3.80
N LEU A 50 17.79 -5.23 3.95
CA LEU A 50 17.79 -4.42 5.17
C LEU A 50 17.10 -5.11 6.35
N THR A 51 16.06 -5.90 6.10
CA THR A 51 15.32 -6.61 7.16
C THR A 51 15.94 -7.97 7.52
N GLY A 52 16.75 -8.55 6.64
CA GLY A 52 17.35 -9.87 6.83
C GLY A 52 16.26 -10.94 6.96
N ASP A 53 16.30 -11.71 8.05
CA ASP A 53 15.31 -12.77 8.32
C ASP A 53 13.96 -12.24 8.86
N ASN A 54 13.79 -10.92 8.98
CA ASN A 54 12.55 -10.33 9.48
C ASN A 54 11.63 -9.93 8.32
N GLU A 55 10.34 -10.19 8.48
CA GLU A 55 9.30 -9.76 7.54
C GLU A 55 9.19 -8.22 7.49
N PRO A 56 9.35 -7.58 6.33
CA PRO A 56 9.11 -6.16 6.17
C PRO A 56 7.62 -5.81 6.37
N ILE A 57 7.33 -4.69 7.03
CA ILE A 57 5.95 -4.26 7.26
C ILE A 57 5.71 -2.87 6.68
N LEU A 58 4.68 -2.73 5.85
CA LEU A 58 4.17 -1.43 5.40
C LEU A 58 3.38 -0.75 6.53
N MET A 59 3.97 0.27 7.14
CA MET A 59 3.37 1.02 8.24
C MET A 59 2.87 2.40 7.81
N THR A 60 1.80 2.87 8.45
CA THR A 60 1.20 4.19 8.25
C THR A 60 0.34 4.57 9.45
N ASN A 61 0.09 5.87 9.61
CA ASN A 61 -0.82 6.41 10.63
C ASN A 61 -2.31 6.36 10.21
N GLY A 62 -2.60 5.97 8.96
CA GLY A 62 -3.96 5.84 8.44
C GLY A 62 -4.72 4.64 9.01
N ASN A 63 -6.05 4.79 9.14
CA ASN A 63 -6.90 3.68 9.56
C ASN A 63 -7.00 2.62 8.44
N LYS A 64 -7.50 1.42 8.77
CA LYS A 64 -7.49 0.27 7.83
C LYS A 64 -8.40 0.42 6.62
N THR A 65 -9.45 1.24 6.70
CA THR A 65 -10.52 1.29 5.68
C THR A 65 -10.57 2.62 4.94
N SER A 66 -9.88 3.64 5.43
CA SER A 66 -9.74 4.94 4.77
C SER A 66 -8.78 4.85 3.60
N PHE A 67 -8.88 5.83 2.71
CA PHE A 67 -7.84 6.10 1.73
C PHE A 67 -6.47 6.16 2.41
N CYS A 68 -5.50 5.42 1.88
CA CYS A 68 -4.14 5.43 2.39
C CYS A 68 -3.12 5.07 1.31
N HIS A 69 -2.01 5.81 1.29
CA HIS A 69 -0.87 5.54 0.42
C HIS A 69 -0.30 4.11 0.56
N ARG A 70 -0.42 3.46 1.73
CA ARG A 70 0.00 2.06 1.90
C ARG A 70 -0.76 1.10 0.98
N HIS A 71 -2.04 1.37 0.71
CA HIS A 71 -2.84 0.51 -0.16
C HIS A 71 -2.44 0.70 -1.63
N ILE A 72 -2.04 1.93 -2.00
CA ILE A 72 -1.49 2.22 -3.34
C ILE A 72 -0.15 1.51 -3.51
N LEU A 73 0.74 1.64 -2.52
CA LEU A 73 2.07 1.03 -2.56
C LEU A 73 2.02 -0.50 -2.56
N ALA A 74 1.18 -1.10 -1.71
CA ALA A 74 0.98 -2.54 -1.68
C ALA A 74 0.48 -3.04 -3.05
N LYS A 75 -0.56 -2.41 -3.60
CA LYS A 75 -1.09 -2.76 -4.92
C LYS A 75 -0.03 -2.64 -6.02
N TRP A 76 0.80 -1.58 -5.97
CA TRP A 76 1.88 -1.39 -6.94
C TRP A 76 2.91 -2.53 -6.89
N PHE A 77 3.32 -2.98 -5.70
CA PHE A 77 4.19 -4.15 -5.57
C PHE A 77 3.52 -5.44 -6.08
N GLU A 78 2.26 -5.68 -5.70
CA GLU A 78 1.49 -6.86 -6.14
C GLU A 78 1.42 -6.91 -7.68
N GLU A 79 1.14 -5.79 -8.34
CA GLU A 79 1.06 -5.70 -9.81
C GLU A 79 2.43 -5.80 -10.51
N LYS A 80 3.50 -5.30 -9.88
CA LYS A 80 4.84 -5.27 -10.50
C LYS A 80 5.63 -6.55 -10.31
N LEU A 81 5.42 -7.26 -9.20
CA LEU A 81 6.22 -8.40 -8.81
C LEU A 81 5.42 -9.71 -8.73
N GLU A 82 4.10 -9.65 -8.96
CA GLU A 82 3.19 -10.80 -8.83
C GLU A 82 3.27 -11.46 -7.44
N VAL A 83 3.52 -10.65 -6.40
CA VAL A 83 3.54 -11.05 -5.00
C VAL A 83 2.18 -10.79 -4.34
N GLU A 84 1.89 -11.45 -3.23
CA GLU A 84 0.72 -11.18 -2.39
C GLU A 84 1.14 -10.40 -1.13
N ILE A 85 0.48 -9.27 -0.85
CA ILE A 85 0.74 -8.48 0.36
C ILE A 85 -0.50 -8.51 1.25
N GLU A 86 -0.40 -9.17 2.41
CA GLU A 86 -1.49 -9.27 3.37
C GLU A 86 -1.62 -8.03 4.27
N GLU A 87 -2.84 -7.75 4.75
CA GLU A 87 -3.05 -6.78 5.81
C GLU A 87 -2.91 -7.45 7.19
N PHE A 88 -2.14 -6.83 8.08
CA PHE A 88 -1.90 -7.37 9.42
C PHE A 88 -3.20 -7.66 10.20
N LYS A 89 -3.34 -8.92 10.65
CA LYS A 89 -4.55 -9.48 11.31
C LYS A 89 -5.82 -9.51 10.45
N THR A 90 -5.74 -9.20 9.16
CA THR A 90 -6.88 -9.21 8.24
C THR A 90 -6.67 -10.22 7.10
N GLY A 91 -5.41 -10.50 6.75
CA GLY A 91 -5.05 -11.44 5.67
C GLY A 91 -5.20 -10.77 4.31
N VAL A 92 -5.49 -11.59 3.30
CA VAL A 92 -5.66 -11.17 1.91
C VAL A 92 -6.86 -10.22 1.75
N VAL A 93 -6.63 -9.13 1.01
CA VAL A 93 -7.63 -8.11 0.70
C VAL A 93 -7.54 -7.73 -0.77
N THR A 94 -8.61 -7.15 -1.32
CA THR A 94 -8.54 -6.50 -2.63
C THR A 94 -8.23 -5.02 -2.46
N ARG A 95 -7.40 -4.45 -3.34
CA ARG A 95 -7.00 -3.04 -3.29
C ARG A 95 -7.40 -2.30 -4.56
N SER A 96 -7.92 -1.09 -4.40
CA SER A 96 -8.27 -0.23 -5.53
C SER A 96 -8.37 1.21 -5.09
N LYS A 97 -7.83 2.12 -5.89
CA LYS A 97 -7.93 3.58 -5.68
C LYS A 97 -7.42 4.09 -4.33
N GLY A 98 -6.38 3.44 -3.79
CA GLY A 98 -5.87 3.72 -2.44
C GLY A 98 -6.76 3.25 -1.30
N TYR A 99 -7.74 2.38 -1.56
CA TYR A 99 -8.57 1.72 -0.55
C TYR A 99 -8.32 0.22 -0.53
N MET A 100 -8.61 -0.43 0.59
CA MET A 100 -8.70 -1.89 0.70
C MET A 100 -10.15 -2.34 0.95
N LYS A 101 -10.47 -3.54 0.48
CA LYS A 101 -11.74 -4.24 0.74
C LYS A 101 -11.46 -5.68 1.16
N LYS A 102 -12.00 -6.08 2.32
CA LYS A 102 -11.92 -7.47 2.78
C LYS A 102 -12.60 -8.40 1.80
N ILE A 103 -11.97 -9.54 1.52
CA ILE A 103 -12.59 -10.61 0.74
C ILE A 103 -13.57 -11.33 1.66
N THR A 104 -14.84 -10.99 1.58
CA THR A 104 -15.90 -11.77 2.23
C THR A 104 -16.22 -12.95 1.33
N GLN A 105 -15.84 -14.16 1.73
CA GLN A 105 -16.48 -15.35 1.16
C GLN A 105 -17.98 -15.22 1.44
N LYS A 106 -18.81 -15.17 0.39
CA LYS A 106 -20.25 -15.44 0.58
C LYS A 106 -20.32 -16.82 1.23
N ARG A 107 -20.94 -16.91 2.40
CA ARG A 107 -21.25 -18.21 3.00
C ARG A 107 -22.06 -18.96 1.94
N LEU A 108 -21.52 -20.08 1.43
CA LEU A 108 -22.16 -20.92 0.42
C LEU A 108 -23.43 -21.62 0.95
N PHE A 109 -23.76 -21.43 2.23
CA PHE A 109 -24.93 -21.97 2.87
C PHE A 109 -25.56 -20.86 3.73
N GLU A 110 -26.57 -20.19 3.18
CA GLU A 110 -27.65 -19.65 4.01
C GLU A 110 -28.57 -20.86 4.27
N ASN A 111 -28.73 -21.18 5.56
CA ASN A 111 -29.34 -22.41 6.04
C ASN A 111 -30.77 -22.63 5.50
N GLU A 112 -31.08 -23.91 5.29
CA GLU A 112 -32.42 -24.49 5.04
C GLU A 112 -33.51 -23.98 6.00
#